data_AF-A0A3S1AFM0-F1
#
_entry.id   AF-A0A3S1AFM0-F1
#
_cell.length_a   1.000
_cell.length_b   1.000
_cell.length_c   1.000
_cell.angle_alpha   90.00
_cell.angle_beta   90.00
_cell.angle_gamma   90.00
#
_symmetry.space_group_name_H-M   'P 1'
#
loop_
_entity.id
_entity.type
_entity.pdbx_description
1 polymer ?
#
loop_
_entity_poly.entity_id
_entity_poly.type
_entity_poly.pdbx_seq_one_letter_code
_entity_poly.pdbx_strand_id
1 'polypeptide(L)'
;MIIYKLQESGSRSMGFPTLEKYFQHQKDALIAFDAKIKEYRKSKELAKKKDLDGGKPIKIFENPESFQTKVLKEAWISVWDCCRTDCGEEWDIESVHLEIIEIEVA
;
A
#
# COMPACT_ATOMS: atom_id res chain seq x y z
N MET A 1 0.12 -22.17 13.45
CA MET A 1 -0.71 -22.00 12.24
C MET A 1 -0.24 -20.76 11.51
N ILE A 2 -0.12 -20.76 10.17
CA ILE A 2 0.24 -19.55 9.43
C ILE A 2 -1.02 -18.86 8.92
N ILE A 3 -1.12 -17.55 9.11
CA ILE A 3 -2.12 -16.68 8.49
C ILE A 3 -1.41 -15.57 7.70
N TYR A 4 -2.12 -15.00 6.73
CA TYR A 4 -1.60 -13.96 5.86
C TYR A 4 -2.37 -12.67 6.10
N LYS A 5 -1.69 -11.60 6.49
CA LYS A 5 -2.28 -10.28 6.70
C LYS A 5 -1.99 -9.39 5.51
N LEU A 6 -3.01 -8.92 4.82
CA LEU A 6 -2.93 -7.78 3.92
C LEU A 6 -3.14 -6.51 4.75
N GLN A 7 -2.19 -5.59 4.72
CA GLN A 7 -2.35 -4.28 5.35
C GLN A 7 -2.04 -3.14 4.39
N GLU A 8 -2.74 -2.03 4.57
CA GLU A 8 -2.53 -0.77 3.88
C GLU A 8 -2.24 0.29 4.94
N SER A 9 -1.23 1.12 4.71
CA SER A 9 -0.89 2.27 5.55
C SER A 9 -0.47 3.42 4.64
N GLY A 10 -0.49 4.66 5.11
CA GLY A 10 -0.02 5.79 4.32
C GLY A 10 0.39 6.96 5.18
N SER A 11 0.86 8.02 4.53
CA SER A 11 1.27 9.24 5.24
C SER A 11 0.13 9.85 6.07
N ARG A 12 -1.10 9.86 5.54
CA ARG A 12 -2.30 10.32 6.26
C ARG A 12 -2.55 9.60 7.57
N SER A 13 -2.25 8.32 7.61
CA SER A 13 -2.41 7.51 8.80
C SER A 13 -1.16 7.51 9.67
N MET A 14 -0.15 8.34 9.39
CA MET A 14 1.14 8.34 10.10
C MET A 14 1.76 6.93 10.19
N GLY A 15 1.54 6.10 9.16
CA GLY A 15 1.99 4.71 9.14
C GLY A 15 1.09 3.73 9.90
N PHE A 16 0.00 4.17 10.54
CA PHE A 16 -1.00 3.26 11.10
C PHE A 16 -1.76 2.53 9.99
N PRO A 17 -2.13 1.25 10.17
CA PRO A 17 -2.92 0.54 9.19
C PRO A 17 -4.31 1.17 9.00
N THR A 18 -4.63 1.58 7.77
CA THR A 18 -5.96 2.04 7.36
C THR A 18 -6.88 0.90 6.93
N LEU A 19 -6.28 -0.22 6.52
CA LEU A 19 -6.97 -1.45 6.16
C LEU A 19 -6.17 -2.64 6.64
N GLU A 20 -6.87 -3.61 7.24
CA GLU A 20 -6.30 -4.89 7.62
C GLU A 20 -7.28 -6.00 7.21
N LYS A 21 -6.77 -7.00 6.50
CA LYS A 21 -7.52 -8.21 6.13
C LYS A 21 -6.66 -9.43 6.36
N TYR A 22 -7.26 -10.48 6.91
CA TYR A 22 -6.58 -11.73 7.25
C TYR A 22 -7.10 -12.86 6.38
N PHE A 23 -6.19 -13.72 5.94
CA PHE A 23 -6.47 -14.85 5.07
C PHE A 23 -5.82 -16.11 5.62
N GLN A 24 -6.51 -17.25 5.50
CA GLN A 24 -5.96 -18.56 5.86
C GLN A 24 -5.03 -19.12 4.77
N HIS A 25 -5.18 -18.65 3.53
CA HIS A 25 -4.40 -19.12 2.38
C HIS A 25 -3.66 -17.98 1.71
N GLN A 26 -2.38 -18.23 1.38
CA GLN A 26 -1.51 -17.27 0.69
C GLN A 26 -2.12 -16.77 -0.62
N LYS A 27 -2.72 -17.68 -1.39
CA LYS A 27 -3.35 -17.38 -2.68
C LYS A 27 -4.43 -16.31 -2.57
N ASP A 28 -5.23 -16.35 -1.51
CA ASP A 28 -6.32 -15.39 -1.32
C ASP A 28 -5.79 -14.01 -0.97
N ALA A 29 -4.73 -13.94 -0.15
CA ALA A 29 -4.02 -12.69 0.14
C ALA A 29 -3.41 -12.07 -1.12
N LEU A 30 -2.79 -12.88 -1.99
CA LEU A 30 -2.24 -12.42 -3.28
C LEU A 30 -3.32 -11.90 -4.22
N ILE A 31 -4.47 -12.59 -4.32
CA ILE A 31 -5.61 -12.12 -5.12
C ILE A 31 -6.13 -10.78 -4.59
N ALA A 32 -6.25 -10.63 -3.27
CA ALA A 32 -6.71 -9.39 -2.66
C ALA A 32 -5.73 -8.22 -2.88
N PHE A 33 -4.42 -8.49 -2.78
CA PHE A 33 -3.38 -7.52 -3.11
C PHE A 33 -3.46 -7.06 -4.56
N ASP A 34 -3.53 -8.00 -5.51
CA ASP A 34 -3.62 -7.67 -6.94
C ASP A 34 -4.92 -6.91 -7.27
N ALA A 35 -6.01 -7.19 -6.56
CA ALA A 35 -7.26 -6.43 -6.67
C ALA A 35 -7.07 -4.97 -6.23
N LYS A 36 -6.44 -4.74 -5.07
CA LYS A 36 -6.10 -3.39 -4.59
C LYS A 36 -5.19 -2.64 -5.56
N ILE A 37 -4.16 -3.28 -6.11
CA ILE A 37 -3.30 -2.66 -7.12
C ILE A 37 -4.11 -2.26 -8.37
N LYS A 38 -5.06 -3.09 -8.81
CA LYS A 38 -5.96 -2.76 -9.92
C LYS A 38 -6.87 -1.58 -9.61
N GLU A 39 -7.34 -1.45 -8.38
CA GLU A 39 -8.11 -0.28 -7.92
C GLU A 39 -7.27 0.99 -8.01
N TYR A 40 -6.04 1.00 -7.47
CA TYR A 40 -5.14 2.16 -7.58
C TYR A 40 -4.80 2.53 -9.02
N ARG A 41 -4.55 1.54 -9.89
CA ARG A 41 -4.32 1.79 -11.33
C ARG A 41 -5.49 2.48 -12.03
N LYS A 42 -6.71 2.35 -11.49
CA LYS A 42 -7.93 3.00 -12.00
C LYS A 42 -8.29 4.26 -11.22
N SER A 43 -7.62 4.55 -10.10
CA SER A 43 -7.91 5.71 -9.27
C SER A 43 -7.54 7.00 -10.02
N LYS A 44 -8.38 8.02 -9.84
CA LYS A 44 -8.09 9.38 -10.32
C LYS A 44 -7.00 10.06 -9.48
N GLU A 45 -6.79 9.56 -8.26
CA GLU A 45 -5.79 10.05 -7.31
C GLU A 45 -4.40 9.53 -7.64
N LEU A 46 -4.25 8.48 -8.48
CA LEU A 46 -2.92 7.96 -8.80
C LEU A 46 -2.07 9.03 -9.51
N ALA A 47 -0.91 9.34 -8.93
CA ALA A 47 0.04 10.25 -9.52
C ALA A 47 0.48 9.75 -10.91
N LYS A 48 0.74 10.68 -11.83
CA LYS A 48 1.24 10.36 -13.17
C LYS A 48 2.76 10.40 -13.16
N LYS A 49 3.39 9.73 -14.13
CA LYS A 49 4.85 9.76 -14.30
C LYS A 49 5.43 11.19 -14.36
N LYS A 50 4.70 12.11 -14.99
CA LYS A 50 5.11 13.52 -15.10
C LYS A 50 5.11 14.26 -13.76
N ASP A 51 4.34 13.76 -12.78
CA ASP A 51 4.26 14.33 -11.45
C ASP A 51 5.39 13.79 -10.54
N LEU A 52 6.18 12.81 -11.03
CA LEU A 52 7.19 12.05 -10.28
C LEU A 52 8.56 12.05 -10.97
N ASP A 53 8.88 13.07 -11.77
CA ASP A 53 10.14 13.16 -12.53
C ASP A 53 10.45 11.91 -13.40
N GLY A 54 9.40 11.29 -13.95
CA GLY A 54 9.49 10.07 -14.76
C GLY A 54 9.40 8.76 -13.96
N GLY A 55 9.32 8.85 -12.63
CA GLY A 55 9.12 7.73 -11.71
C GLY A 55 7.83 6.95 -11.96
N LYS A 56 7.84 5.66 -11.63
CA LYS A 56 6.63 4.83 -11.66
C LYS A 56 5.79 5.12 -10.41
N PRO A 57 4.48 5.41 -10.56
CA PRO A 57 3.61 5.73 -9.42
C PRO A 57 3.22 4.51 -8.59
N ILE A 58 3.46 3.29 -9.09
CA ILE A 58 3.33 2.04 -8.34
C ILE A 58 4.63 1.26 -8.50
N LYS A 59 5.28 0.96 -7.39
CA LYS A 59 6.44 0.07 -7.31
C LYS A 59 6.02 -1.15 -6.51
N ILE A 60 6.28 -2.35 -7.02
CA ILE A 60 5.91 -3.62 -6.39
C ILE A 60 7.19 -4.42 -6.18
N PHE A 61 7.35 -4.98 -5.00
CA PHE A 61 8.49 -5.83 -4.65
C PHE A 61 7.98 -7.18 -4.15
N GLU A 62 8.68 -8.24 -4.53
CA GLU A 62 8.36 -9.63 -4.17
C GLU A 62 9.41 -10.11 -3.17
N ASN A 63 8.96 -10.71 -2.06
CA ASN A 63 9.79 -11.13 -0.93
C ASN A 63 10.84 -10.08 -0.51
N PRO A 64 10.43 -8.82 -0.23
CA PRO A 64 11.35 -7.78 0.18
C PRO A 64 12.04 -8.18 1.49
N GLU A 65 13.35 -7.91 1.59
CA GLU A 65 14.09 -8.06 2.83
C GLU A 65 13.67 -6.94 3.78
N SER A 66 12.69 -7.22 4.64
CA SER A 66 12.30 -6.33 5.74
C SER A 66 12.81 -6.86 7.08
N PHE A 67 13.12 -5.94 8.00
CA PHE A 67 13.52 -6.30 9.36
C PHE A 67 12.34 -6.97 10.08
N GLN A 68 12.57 -8.15 10.66
CA GLN A 68 11.67 -8.88 11.59
C GLN A 68 10.38 -9.51 11.04
N THR A 69 9.90 -9.16 9.85
CA THR A 69 8.65 -9.70 9.27
C THR A 69 8.88 -10.44 7.95
N LYS A 70 8.23 -11.59 7.78
CA LYS A 70 8.16 -12.28 6.47
C LYS A 70 7.12 -11.58 5.60
N VAL A 71 7.55 -10.51 4.92
CA VAL A 71 6.75 -9.83 3.91
C VAL A 71 6.87 -10.63 2.60
N LEU A 72 5.74 -11.10 2.10
CA LEU A 72 5.69 -11.84 0.83
C LEU A 72 5.70 -10.92 -0.37
N LYS A 73 5.03 -9.78 -0.25
CA LYS A 73 4.83 -8.83 -1.34
C LYS A 73 4.49 -7.47 -0.77
N GLU A 74 5.10 -6.42 -1.32
CA GLU A 74 4.80 -5.04 -0.95
C GLU A 74 4.59 -4.18 -2.20
N ALA A 75 3.85 -3.09 -2.03
CA ALA A 75 3.73 -2.04 -3.02
C ALA A 75 3.75 -0.66 -2.37
N TRP A 76 4.48 0.24 -3.03
CA TRP A 76 4.49 1.67 -2.76
C TRP A 76 3.73 2.38 -3.86
N ILE A 77 2.66 3.08 -3.49
CA ILE A 77 1.74 3.77 -4.40
C ILE A 77 1.77 5.26 -4.11
N SER A 78 2.08 6.07 -5.11
CA SER A 78 2.05 7.53 -5.03
C SER A 78 0.68 8.07 -5.45
N VAL A 79 -0.03 8.73 -4.55
CA VAL A 79 -1.37 9.29 -4.76
C VAL A 79 -1.42 10.78 -4.45
N TRP A 80 -2.14 11.54 -5.27
CA TRP A 80 -2.53 12.90 -4.99
C TRP A 80 -3.52 12.95 -3.84
N ASP A 81 -3.24 13.84 -2.92
CA ASP A 81 -3.94 13.93 -1.67
C ASP A 81 -4.22 15.38 -1.31
N CYS A 82 -5.41 15.66 -0.77
CA CYS A 82 -5.84 17.02 -0.43
C CYS A 82 -6.07 17.17 1.08
N CYS A 83 -5.28 18.00 1.73
CA CYS A 83 -5.49 18.36 3.12
C CYS A 83 -6.10 19.77 3.22
N ARG A 84 -7.00 19.96 4.19
CA ARG A 84 -7.55 21.28 4.52
C ARG A 84 -6.76 21.86 5.68
N THR A 85 -6.18 23.02 5.46
CA THR A 85 -5.47 23.81 6.47
C THR A 85 -6.24 25.10 6.76
N ASP A 86 -5.86 25.81 7.81
CA ASP A 86 -6.44 27.11 8.15
C ASP A 86 -6.18 28.18 7.05
N CYS A 87 -5.25 27.89 6.13
CA CYS A 87 -4.85 28.76 5.02
C CYS A 87 -5.49 28.36 3.67
N GLY A 88 -6.18 27.21 3.57
CA GLY A 88 -6.81 26.75 2.34
C GLY A 88 -6.75 25.23 2.12
N GLU A 89 -6.95 24.81 0.87
CA GLU A 89 -6.73 23.41 0.44
C GLU A 89 -5.33 23.28 -0.15
N GLU A 90 -4.53 22.38 0.44
CA GLU A 90 -3.19 22.04 -0.02
C GLU A 90 -3.21 20.65 -0.64
N TRP A 91 -2.55 20.51 -1.78
CA TRP A 91 -2.45 19.26 -2.52
C TRP A 91 -1.00 18.80 -2.56
N ASP A 92 -0.74 17.57 -2.14
CA ASP A 92 0.58 16.94 -2.23
C ASP A 92 0.48 15.48 -2.68
N ILE A 93 1.61 14.91 -3.07
CA ILE A 93 1.72 13.50 -3.43
C ILE A 93 2.14 12.71 -2.20
N GLU A 94 1.24 11.86 -1.75
CA GLU A 94 1.46 10.99 -0.61
C GLU A 94 1.80 9.56 -1.03
N SER A 95 2.44 8.84 -0.11
CA SER A 95 2.80 7.43 -0.30
C SER A 95 1.86 6.54 0.51
N VAL A 96 1.24 5.60 -0.19
CA VAL A 96 0.51 4.47 0.39
C VAL A 96 1.37 3.23 0.29
N HIS A 97 1.52 2.52 1.40
CA HIS A 97 2.22 1.27 1.52
C HIS A 97 1.22 0.12 1.71
N LEU A 98 1.23 -0.85 0.81
CA LEU A 98 0.39 -2.04 0.83
C LEU A 98 1.29 -3.27 0.92
N GLU A 99 1.03 -4.18 1.86
CA GLU A 99 1.89 -5.36 2.02
C GLU A 99 1.12 -6.60 2.47
N ILE A 100 1.66 -7.78 2.14
CA ILE A 100 1.23 -9.09 2.66
C ILE A 100 2.29 -9.61 3.63
N ILE A 101 1.89 -9.86 4.87
CA ILE A 101 2.75 -10.36 5.95
C ILE A 101 2.33 -11.79 6.32
N GLU A 102 3.29 -12.71 6.38
CA GLU A 102 3.10 -14.02 7.02
C GLU A 102 3.18 -13.89 8.55
N ILE A 103 2.15 -14.37 9.24
CA ILE A 103 2.06 -14.35 10.70
C ILE A 103 1.92 -15.79 11.20
N GLU A 104 2.83 -16.18 12.09
CA GLU A 104 2.71 -17.44 12.83
C GLU A 104 1.85 -17.23 14.08
N VAL A 105 0.76 -17.99 14.17
CA VAL A 105 -0.17 -18.02 15.30
C VAL A 105 0.11 -19.29 16.11
N ALA A 106 0.50 -19.10 17.37
CA ALA A 106 0.75 -20.17 18.35
C ALA A 106 -0.55 -20.74 18.91
#